data_AF-A0A1F6PF48-F1
#
_entry.id   AF-A0A1F6PF48-F1
#
_cell.length_a   1.000
_cell.length_b   1.000
_cell.length_c   1.000
_cell.angle_alpha   90.00
_cell.angle_beta   90.00
_cell.angle_gamma   90.00
#
_symmetry.space_group_name_H-M   'P 1'
#
loop_
_entity.id
_entity.type
_entity.pdbx_description
1 polymer ?
#
loop_
_entity_poly.entity_id
_entity_poly.type
_entity_poly.pdbx_seq_one_letter_code
_entity_poly.pdbx_strand_id
1 'polypeptide(L)'
;MQELHFYSDDKYRGEGLSFGLVRGLLASFDDMNITQEGMGLGTLVMTIGGKTFFSRSCQSIVVDNNRIIKVFLLDTRMAWSISGYRSPFIAYFMRKMTDFYMLVKNKKLQQLCLRFGYHLRKALTIEPVFEESTPMAQVSFYYDLKGTSELSIECAVSSLCGDLEKVYILNELGARHFDKSYINEVVSDPPSGWQKISDYFSSFVFYCSKHNIKFFIKSLDVQAGIPANIFWGREVTKEHCWAGYGIELNCKNSNVKDLSVKYKLYVGD
;
A
#
# COMPACT_ATOMS: atom_id res chain seq x y z
N MET A 1 -20.51 -15.39 16.42
CA MET A 1 -19.51 -16.02 15.53
C MET A 1 -18.68 -14.86 15.04
N GLN A 2 -17.37 -14.88 15.24
CA GLN A 2 -16.54 -13.77 14.79
C GLN A 2 -16.44 -13.84 13.26
N GLU A 3 -16.72 -12.74 12.56
CA GLU A 3 -16.82 -12.75 11.10
C GLU A 3 -15.97 -11.65 10.47
N LEU A 4 -15.04 -12.07 9.62
CA LEU A 4 -14.31 -11.17 8.74
C LEU A 4 -15.13 -10.97 7.46
N HIS A 5 -15.33 -9.71 7.10
CA HIS A 5 -16.05 -9.31 5.91
C HIS A 5 -15.19 -8.41 5.03
N PHE A 6 -15.11 -8.74 3.75
CA PHE A 6 -14.45 -7.93 2.74
C PHE A 6 -15.49 -7.24 1.88
N TYR A 7 -15.30 -5.96 1.62
CA TYR A 7 -16.27 -5.18 0.86
C TYR A 7 -15.62 -4.05 0.08
N SER A 8 -16.38 -3.48 -0.85
CA SER A 8 -15.99 -2.29 -1.58
C SER A 8 -16.91 -1.14 -1.21
N ASP A 9 -16.32 0.02 -0.91
CA ASP A 9 -17.03 1.28 -0.79
C ASP A 9 -16.26 2.35 -1.57
N ASP A 10 -16.78 2.72 -2.75
CA ASP A 10 -16.16 3.73 -3.60
C ASP A 10 -16.29 5.15 -3.02
N LYS A 11 -17.12 5.37 -1.99
CA LYS A 11 -17.21 6.66 -1.29
C LYS A 11 -16.21 6.76 -0.13
N TYR A 12 -15.71 5.64 0.38
CA TYR A 12 -14.71 5.64 1.44
C TYR A 12 -13.31 5.92 0.88
N ARG A 13 -12.94 7.20 0.92
CA ARG A 13 -11.65 7.70 0.41
C ARG A 13 -10.56 7.69 1.48
N GLY A 14 -9.32 7.89 1.06
CA GLY A 14 -8.17 8.07 1.94
C GLY A 14 -8.36 9.25 2.88
N GLU A 15 -7.74 9.16 4.06
CA GLU A 15 -7.75 10.16 5.13
C GLU A 15 -6.32 10.65 5.40
N GLY A 16 -6.17 11.77 6.12
CA GLY A 16 -4.85 12.32 6.47
C GLY A 16 -4.00 12.63 5.22
N LEU A 17 -2.79 12.06 5.15
CA LEU A 17 -1.89 12.25 4.01
C LEU A 17 -2.36 11.60 2.71
N SER A 18 -3.37 10.74 2.75
CA SER A 18 -3.96 10.09 1.57
C SER A 18 -5.29 10.73 1.15
N PHE A 19 -5.60 11.92 1.68
CA PHE A 19 -6.91 12.55 1.53
C PHE A 19 -7.41 12.58 0.08
N GLY A 20 -8.60 12.01 -0.11
CA GLY A 20 -9.30 12.00 -1.39
C GLY A 20 -8.84 10.92 -2.37
N LEU A 21 -7.79 10.16 -2.07
CA LEU A 21 -7.40 9.01 -2.88
C LEU A 21 -8.42 7.87 -2.74
N VAL A 22 -8.56 7.06 -3.78
CA VAL A 22 -9.39 5.85 -3.71
C VAL A 22 -8.67 4.75 -2.94
N ARG A 23 -9.44 3.90 -2.27
CA ARG A 23 -8.92 2.74 -1.55
C ARG A 23 -9.16 1.46 -2.34
N GLY A 24 -8.38 0.44 -1.99
CA GLY A 24 -8.53 -0.94 -2.44
C GLY A 24 -9.77 -1.59 -1.84
N LEU A 25 -9.74 -2.92 -1.74
CA LEU A 25 -10.74 -3.67 -1.00
C LEU A 25 -10.63 -3.37 0.50
N LEU A 26 -11.77 -3.17 1.15
CA LEU A 26 -11.85 -2.87 2.59
C LEU A 26 -12.12 -4.16 3.36
N ALA A 27 -11.70 -4.17 4.62
CA ALA A 27 -11.95 -5.26 5.55
C ALA A 27 -12.56 -4.75 6.86
N SER A 28 -13.53 -5.51 7.38
CA SER A 28 -14.10 -5.35 8.72
C SER A 28 -14.14 -6.67 9.46
N PHE A 29 -13.96 -6.63 10.78
CA PHE A 29 -14.09 -7.79 11.67
C PHE A 29 -15.09 -7.47 12.77
N ASP A 30 -16.17 -8.26 12.89
CA ASP A 30 -17.28 -7.98 13.82
C ASP A 30 -17.79 -6.53 13.70
N ASP A 31 -18.11 -6.10 12.48
CA ASP A 31 -18.53 -4.74 12.10
C ASP A 31 -17.48 -3.63 12.37
N MET A 32 -16.32 -3.96 12.91
CA MET A 32 -15.23 -3.02 13.11
C MET A 32 -14.41 -2.86 11.83
N ASN A 33 -14.36 -1.66 11.28
CA ASN A 33 -13.46 -1.37 10.16
C ASN A 33 -12.00 -1.53 10.59
N ILE A 34 -11.35 -2.61 10.10
CA ILE A 34 -9.94 -2.90 10.37
C ILE A 34 -9.00 -2.23 9.37
N THR A 35 -9.53 -1.53 8.37
CA THR A 35 -8.75 -0.80 7.35
C THR A 35 -8.24 0.56 7.87
N GLN A 36 -9.06 1.30 8.65
CA GLN A 36 -8.73 2.62 9.23
C GLN A 36 -8.11 3.63 8.25
N GLU A 37 -6.86 4.09 8.42
CA GLU A 37 -6.19 4.99 7.46
C GLU A 37 -5.44 4.26 6.35
N GLY A 38 -5.28 2.93 6.44
CA GLY A 38 -4.60 2.14 5.42
C GLY A 38 -5.29 2.24 4.06
N MET A 39 -4.52 2.16 2.98
CA MET A 39 -5.06 2.26 1.61
C MET A 39 -5.97 1.10 1.18
N GLY A 40 -6.22 0.12 2.04
CA GLY A 40 -6.98 -1.10 1.70
C GLY A 40 -6.11 -2.16 1.03
N LEU A 41 -6.73 -3.27 0.65
CA LEU A 41 -6.08 -4.39 -0.01
C LEU A 41 -6.15 -4.20 -1.53
N GLY A 42 -5.01 -4.08 -2.20
CA GLY A 42 -4.97 -3.93 -3.66
C GLY A 42 -5.19 -2.49 -4.14
N THR A 43 -4.35 -1.56 -3.66
CA THR A 43 -4.22 -0.22 -4.24
C THR A 43 -2.92 -0.15 -5.04
N LEU A 44 -2.94 0.52 -6.20
CA LEU A 44 -1.74 0.65 -7.03
C LEU A 44 -1.17 2.06 -7.02
N VAL A 45 0.15 2.14 -6.92
CA VAL A 45 0.93 3.37 -7.08
C VAL A 45 1.95 3.14 -8.19
N MET A 46 2.10 4.10 -9.09
CA MET A 46 3.06 4.01 -10.19
C MET A 46 4.07 5.15 -10.12
N THR A 47 5.34 4.86 -10.39
CA THR A 47 6.38 5.87 -10.53
C THR A 47 6.89 5.91 -11.97
N ILE A 48 6.83 7.08 -12.60
CA ILE A 48 7.34 7.33 -13.96
C ILE A 48 8.11 8.64 -13.97
N GLY A 49 9.32 8.64 -14.53
CA GLY A 49 10.16 9.84 -14.60
C GLY A 49 10.42 10.48 -13.23
N GLY A 50 10.46 9.67 -12.17
CA GLY A 50 10.63 10.11 -10.79
C GLY A 50 9.43 10.84 -10.17
N LYS A 51 8.25 10.78 -10.80
CA LYS A 51 6.96 11.27 -10.29
C LYS A 51 6.09 10.11 -9.86
N THR A 52 5.33 10.28 -8.78
CA THR A 52 4.45 9.25 -8.22
C THR A 52 2.99 9.54 -8.57
N PHE A 53 2.27 8.51 -9.02
CA PHE A 53 0.90 8.57 -9.46
C PHE A 53 0.01 7.62 -8.67
N PHE A 54 -1.16 8.12 -8.30
CA PHE A 54 -2.21 7.47 -7.54
C PHE A 54 -3.52 7.59 -8.31
N SER A 55 -4.58 7.02 -7.74
CA SER A 55 -5.92 7.08 -8.29
C SER A 55 -6.87 7.89 -7.38
N ARG A 56 -7.69 8.74 -8.00
CA ARG A 56 -8.89 9.36 -7.41
C ARG A 56 -10.19 8.85 -8.02
N SER A 57 -10.09 8.12 -9.13
CA SER A 57 -11.23 7.51 -9.83
C SER A 57 -11.19 5.99 -9.74
N CYS A 58 -12.28 5.40 -9.23
CA CYS A 58 -12.46 3.97 -9.13
C CYS A 58 -13.89 3.60 -9.49
N GLN A 59 -14.05 2.46 -10.16
CA GLN A 59 -15.33 1.79 -10.34
C GLN A 59 -15.25 0.39 -9.75
N SER A 60 -16.18 0.07 -8.85
CA SER A 60 -16.36 -1.28 -8.35
C SER A 60 -17.49 -2.01 -9.06
N ILE A 61 -17.27 -3.28 -9.37
CA ILE A 61 -18.26 -4.20 -9.93
C ILE A 61 -18.31 -5.40 -8.99
N VAL A 62 -19.45 -5.60 -8.34
CA VAL A 62 -19.73 -6.82 -7.56
C VAL A 62 -20.32 -7.82 -8.53
N VAL A 63 -19.58 -8.90 -8.81
CA VAL A 63 -20.02 -9.95 -9.75
C VAL A 63 -20.95 -10.92 -9.04
N ASP A 64 -20.55 -11.35 -7.84
CA ASP A 64 -21.31 -12.21 -6.94
C ASP A 64 -20.79 -12.03 -5.50
N ASN A 65 -21.29 -12.82 -4.55
CA ASN A 65 -20.92 -12.74 -3.12
C ASN A 65 -19.42 -12.98 -2.84
N ASN A 66 -18.70 -13.63 -3.76
CA ASN A 66 -17.31 -14.02 -3.59
C ASN A 66 -16.38 -13.31 -4.58
N ARG A 67 -16.89 -12.46 -5.47
CA ARG A 67 -16.09 -11.83 -6.51
C ARG A 67 -16.38 -10.36 -6.67
N ILE A 68 -15.32 -9.57 -6.51
CA ILE A 68 -15.33 -8.12 -6.68
C ILE A 68 -14.27 -7.74 -7.70
N ILE A 69 -14.58 -6.80 -8.57
CA ILE A 69 -13.62 -6.20 -9.51
C ILE A 69 -13.54 -4.71 -9.20
N LYS A 70 -12.34 -4.17 -9.02
CA LYS A 70 -12.12 -2.72 -8.91
C LYS A 70 -11.24 -2.25 -10.06
N VAL A 71 -11.73 -1.28 -10.82
CA VAL A 71 -11.01 -0.65 -11.92
C VAL A 71 -10.63 0.77 -11.52
N PHE A 72 -9.34 1.06 -11.56
CA PHE A 72 -8.74 2.33 -11.18
C PHE A 72 -8.11 3.02 -12.40
N LEU A 73 -8.16 4.34 -12.40
CA LEU A 73 -7.35 5.17 -13.30
C LEU A 73 -6.28 5.89 -12.48
N LEU A 74 -5.02 5.78 -12.87
CA LEU A 74 -3.92 6.53 -12.25
C LEU A 74 -3.90 7.97 -12.79
N ASP A 75 -4.88 8.73 -12.35
CA ASP A 75 -5.25 10.08 -12.80
C ASP A 75 -4.75 11.19 -11.87
N THR A 76 -3.95 10.85 -10.87
CA THR A 76 -3.56 11.80 -9.83
C THR A 76 -2.06 11.75 -9.60
N ARG A 77 -1.38 12.89 -9.74
CA ARG A 77 0.04 13.03 -9.46
C ARG A 77 0.25 13.54 -8.04
N MET A 78 1.13 12.90 -7.28
CA MET A 78 1.61 13.42 -6.01
C MET A 78 2.75 14.43 -6.24
N ALA A 79 2.60 15.59 -5.65
CA ALA A 79 3.59 16.64 -5.50
C ALA A 79 3.83 16.94 -4.02
N TRP A 80 4.81 17.78 -3.71
CA TRP A 80 5.08 18.28 -2.37
C TRP A 80 4.95 19.79 -2.35
N SER A 81 4.29 20.31 -1.32
CA SER A 81 4.24 21.74 -1.02
C SER A 81 4.91 22.06 0.30
N ILE A 82 5.37 23.30 0.46
CA ILE A 82 5.85 23.90 1.70
C ILE A 82 5.03 25.17 1.94
N SER A 83 4.34 25.26 3.08
CA SER A 83 3.42 26.37 3.40
C SER A 83 2.41 26.68 2.27
N GLY A 84 1.91 25.63 1.60
CA GLY A 84 0.98 25.71 0.47
C GLY A 84 1.63 25.98 -0.90
N TYR A 85 2.91 26.34 -0.95
CA TYR A 85 3.62 26.59 -2.21
C TYR A 85 4.31 25.33 -2.72
N ARG A 86 4.07 24.99 -3.99
CA ARG A 86 4.68 23.83 -4.64
C ARG A 86 6.17 24.06 -4.84
N SER A 87 6.99 23.06 -4.50
CA SER A 87 8.43 23.17 -4.66
C SER A 87 9.03 21.87 -5.22
N PRO A 88 9.55 21.89 -6.47
CA PRO A 88 10.30 20.77 -7.03
C PRO A 88 11.53 20.38 -6.20
N PHE A 89 12.15 21.37 -5.56
CA PHE A 89 13.29 21.15 -4.66
C PHE A 89 12.87 20.34 -3.43
N ILE A 90 11.74 20.70 -2.79
CA ILE A 90 11.21 19.93 -1.66
C ILE A 90 10.83 18.52 -2.10
N ALA A 91 10.20 18.35 -3.28
CA ALA A 91 9.90 17.03 -3.81
C ALA A 91 11.16 16.17 -4.01
N TYR A 92 12.25 16.76 -4.54
CA TYR A 92 13.54 16.10 -4.65
C TYR A 92 14.12 15.73 -3.28
N PHE A 93 14.11 16.66 -2.33
CA PHE A 93 14.62 16.46 -0.97
C PHE A 93 13.86 15.36 -0.24
N MET A 94 12.53 15.40 -0.27
CA MET A 94 11.67 14.39 0.35
C MET A 94 11.93 13.00 -0.24
N ARG A 95 12.09 12.90 -1.56
CA ARG A 95 12.49 11.64 -2.20
C ARG A 95 13.83 11.14 -1.68
N LYS A 96 14.84 12.00 -1.56
CA LYS A 96 16.15 11.61 -0.99
C LYS A 96 16.06 11.20 0.48
N MET A 97 15.21 11.84 1.25
CA MET A 97 14.94 11.45 2.64
C MET A 97 14.28 10.08 2.71
N THR A 98 13.31 9.80 1.83
CA THR A 98 12.70 8.46 1.71
C THR A 98 13.73 7.41 1.28
N ASP A 99 14.55 7.70 0.26
CA ASP A 99 15.63 6.80 -0.18
C ASP A 99 16.58 6.48 0.98
N PHE A 100 17.04 7.50 1.71
CA PHE A 100 17.92 7.33 2.88
C PHE A 100 17.24 6.50 3.97
N TYR A 101 15.99 6.81 4.30
CA TYR A 101 15.19 6.08 5.26
C TYR A 101 15.09 4.58 4.92
N MET A 102 14.89 4.23 3.65
CA MET A 102 14.82 2.84 3.19
C MET A 102 16.16 2.10 3.28
N LEU A 103 17.29 2.81 3.36
CA LEU A 103 18.62 2.21 3.54
C LEU A 103 18.96 1.97 5.02
N VAL A 104 18.28 2.63 5.96
CA VAL A 104 18.53 2.49 7.40
C VAL A 104 18.00 1.15 7.89
N LYS A 105 18.90 0.16 8.03
CA LYS A 105 18.56 -1.17 8.57
C LYS A 105 18.33 -1.20 10.08
N ASN A 106 18.84 -0.19 10.81
CA ASN A 106 18.71 -0.14 12.26
C ASN A 106 17.34 0.43 12.66
N LYS A 107 16.49 -0.40 13.28
CA LYS A 107 15.12 -0.04 13.71
C LYS A 107 15.06 1.25 14.55
N LYS A 108 15.98 1.42 15.51
CA LYS A 108 15.98 2.61 16.39
C LYS A 108 16.31 3.87 15.60
N LEU A 109 17.28 3.79 14.70
CA LEU A 109 17.64 4.92 13.84
C LEU A 109 16.53 5.23 12.85
N GLN A 110 15.88 4.21 12.29
CA GLN A 110 14.75 4.35 11.39
C GLN A 110 13.57 5.07 12.07
N GLN A 111 13.21 4.68 13.29
CA GLN A 111 12.21 5.36 14.12
C GLN A 111 12.59 6.82 14.40
N LEU A 112 13.87 7.06 14.70
CA LEU A 112 14.38 8.39 14.96
C LEU A 112 14.26 9.28 13.71
N CYS A 113 14.65 8.77 12.53
CA CYS A 113 14.49 9.46 11.25
C CYS A 113 13.03 9.79 10.95
N LEU A 114 12.10 8.85 11.17
CA LEU A 114 10.67 9.09 10.99
C LEU A 114 10.14 10.18 11.93
N ARG A 115 10.53 10.13 13.21
CA ARG A 115 10.12 11.12 14.21
C ARG A 115 10.66 12.51 13.89
N PHE A 116 11.94 12.62 13.52
CA PHE A 116 12.51 13.89 13.09
C PHE A 116 11.86 14.40 11.80
N GLY A 117 11.64 13.51 10.82
CA GLY A 117 10.95 13.84 9.57
C GLY A 117 9.54 14.38 9.82
N TYR A 118 8.78 13.75 10.73
CA TYR A 118 7.47 14.23 11.16
C TYR A 118 7.52 15.67 11.70
N HIS A 119 8.39 15.91 12.70
CA HIS A 119 8.49 17.24 13.31
C HIS A 119 8.97 18.30 12.32
N LEU A 120 9.90 17.95 11.43
CA LEU A 120 10.40 18.83 10.39
C LEU A 120 9.30 19.19 9.39
N ARG A 121 8.54 18.20 8.91
CA ARG A 121 7.42 18.44 7.99
C ARG A 121 6.39 19.34 8.63
N LYS A 122 6.04 19.09 9.89
CA LYS A 122 5.08 19.91 10.63
C LYS A 122 5.57 21.35 10.83
N ALA A 123 6.84 21.52 11.19
CA ALA A 123 7.43 22.85 11.42
C ALA A 123 7.50 23.68 10.13
N LEU A 124 7.73 23.03 8.99
CA LEU A 124 7.83 23.67 7.68
C LEU A 124 6.51 23.62 6.88
N THR A 125 5.44 23.06 7.44
CA THR A 125 4.17 22.82 6.72
C THR A 125 4.39 22.11 5.38
N ILE A 126 5.23 21.07 5.39
CA ILE A 126 5.50 20.23 4.22
C ILE A 126 4.44 19.14 4.15
N GLU A 127 3.65 19.18 3.08
CA GLU A 127 2.51 18.29 2.90
C GLU A 127 2.50 17.72 1.47
N PRO A 128 2.04 16.47 1.29
CA PRO A 128 1.76 15.94 -0.02
C PRO A 128 0.54 16.68 -0.61
N VAL A 129 0.63 17.01 -1.90
CA VAL A 129 -0.48 17.58 -2.66
C VAL A 129 -0.79 16.66 -3.83
N PHE A 130 -2.06 16.35 -4.00
CA PHE A 130 -2.53 15.49 -5.07
C PHE A 130 -3.19 16.33 -6.16
N GLU A 131 -2.56 16.34 -7.32
CA GLU A 131 -2.97 17.11 -8.49
C GLU A 131 -3.60 16.17 -9.50
N GLU A 132 -4.68 16.60 -10.13
CA GLU A 132 -5.23 15.90 -11.28
C GLU A 132 -4.20 15.85 -12.41
N SER A 133 -4.14 14.72 -13.10
CA SER A 133 -3.29 14.49 -14.25
C SER A 133 -4.02 13.62 -15.27
N THR A 134 -3.58 13.68 -16.52
CA THR A 134 -3.99 12.69 -17.52
C THR A 134 -3.74 11.27 -17.00
N PRO A 135 -4.71 10.33 -17.12
CA PRO A 135 -4.53 8.96 -16.66
C PRO A 135 -3.28 8.31 -17.26
N MET A 136 -2.40 7.82 -16.39
CA MET A 136 -1.13 7.22 -16.80
C MET A 136 -1.23 5.71 -17.03
N ALA A 137 -2.18 5.06 -16.35
CA ALA A 137 -2.48 3.65 -16.49
C ALA A 137 -3.93 3.37 -16.07
N GLN A 138 -4.49 2.30 -16.63
CA GLN A 138 -5.69 1.65 -16.10
C GLN A 138 -5.25 0.41 -15.32
N VAL A 139 -5.83 0.21 -14.14
CA VAL A 139 -5.51 -0.92 -13.27
C VAL A 139 -6.79 -1.63 -12.91
N SER A 140 -6.84 -2.94 -13.12
CA SER A 140 -7.96 -3.77 -12.70
C SER A 140 -7.48 -4.75 -11.64
N PHE A 141 -8.13 -4.72 -10.48
CA PHE A 141 -7.97 -5.73 -9.45
C PHE A 141 -9.19 -6.65 -9.46
N TYR A 142 -8.93 -7.95 -9.50
CA TYR A 142 -9.92 -9.01 -9.40
C TYR A 142 -9.71 -9.71 -8.06
N TYR A 143 -10.74 -9.66 -7.23
CA TYR A 143 -10.75 -10.23 -5.89
C TYR A 143 -11.64 -11.47 -5.89
N ASP A 144 -11.06 -12.62 -5.58
CA ASP A 144 -11.78 -13.86 -5.29
C ASP A 144 -11.69 -14.11 -3.77
N LEU A 145 -12.82 -13.94 -3.08
CA LEU A 145 -13.00 -14.20 -1.66
C LEU A 145 -13.19 -15.71 -1.47
N LYS A 146 -12.12 -16.43 -1.10
CA LYS A 146 -12.18 -17.88 -0.88
C LYS A 146 -12.34 -18.15 0.62
N GLY A 147 -13.57 -18.39 1.04
CA GLY A 147 -13.91 -18.55 2.46
C GLY A 147 -13.81 -17.22 3.21
N THR A 148 -13.64 -17.30 4.53
CA THR A 148 -13.68 -16.12 5.40
C THR A 148 -12.34 -15.39 5.55
N SER A 149 -11.22 -16.01 5.14
CA SER A 149 -9.88 -15.52 5.55
C SER A 149 -8.81 -15.50 4.46
N GLU A 150 -9.05 -16.14 3.30
CA GLU A 150 -8.12 -16.11 2.17
C GLU A 150 -8.68 -15.26 1.04
N LEU A 151 -7.86 -14.34 0.55
CA LEU A 151 -8.17 -13.46 -0.57
C LEU A 151 -7.19 -13.73 -1.70
N SER A 152 -7.70 -14.22 -2.84
CA SER A 152 -6.91 -14.33 -4.07
C SER A 152 -7.08 -13.06 -4.88
N ILE A 153 -5.97 -12.41 -5.22
CA ILE A 153 -5.96 -11.12 -5.92
C ILE A 153 -5.19 -11.27 -7.23
N GLU A 154 -5.81 -10.86 -8.32
CA GLU A 154 -5.14 -10.63 -9.59
C GLU A 154 -5.15 -9.13 -9.91
N CYS A 155 -3.99 -8.58 -10.22
CA CYS A 155 -3.79 -7.21 -10.65
C CYS A 155 -3.36 -7.22 -12.11
N ALA A 156 -4.16 -6.58 -12.97
CA ALA A 156 -3.82 -6.32 -14.35
C ALA A 156 -3.62 -4.81 -14.54
N VAL A 157 -2.45 -4.43 -15.03
CA VAL A 157 -2.08 -3.04 -15.31
C VAL A 157 -1.93 -2.88 -16.80
N SER A 158 -2.54 -1.85 -17.38
CA SER A 158 -2.33 -1.44 -18.76
C SER A 158 -1.89 0.03 -18.79
N SER A 159 -0.69 0.26 -19.30
CA SER A 159 -0.12 1.60 -19.39
C SER A 159 -0.76 2.42 -20.50
N LEU A 160 -1.07 3.69 -20.21
CA LEU A 160 -1.64 4.64 -21.17
C LEU A 160 -0.61 5.67 -21.64
N CYS A 161 0.63 5.62 -21.12
CA CYS A 161 1.64 6.66 -21.30
C CYS A 161 3.01 6.15 -21.77
N GLY A 162 3.09 4.89 -22.24
CA GLY A 162 4.34 4.26 -22.68
C GLY A 162 4.69 3.04 -21.84
N ASP A 163 5.97 2.74 -21.70
CA ASP A 163 6.41 1.57 -20.94
C ASP A 163 6.34 1.84 -19.42
N LEU A 164 5.99 0.80 -18.67
CA LEU A 164 5.97 0.85 -17.21
C LEU A 164 7.41 0.96 -16.68
N GLU A 165 7.61 1.86 -15.71
CA GLU A 165 8.90 1.98 -15.02
C GLU A 165 8.89 1.24 -13.68
N LYS A 166 8.05 1.67 -12.75
CA LYS A 166 7.94 1.03 -11.44
C LYS A 166 6.51 1.07 -10.92
N VAL A 167 6.05 -0.07 -10.45
CA VAL A 167 4.71 -0.29 -9.91
C VAL A 167 4.81 -0.75 -8.47
N TYR A 168 3.92 -0.26 -7.62
CA TYR A 168 3.76 -0.68 -6.23
C TYR A 168 2.31 -1.10 -5.99
N ILE A 169 2.11 -2.32 -5.50
CA ILE A 169 0.80 -2.78 -5.02
C ILE A 169 0.80 -2.72 -3.51
N LEU A 170 -0.05 -1.87 -2.94
CA LEU A 170 -0.19 -1.65 -1.51
C LEU A 170 -1.35 -2.48 -0.96
N ASN A 171 -1.08 -3.17 0.15
CA ASN A 171 -2.05 -3.92 0.91
C ASN A 171 -1.93 -3.47 2.36
N GLU A 172 -2.76 -2.50 2.75
CA GLU A 172 -2.62 -1.77 4.00
C GLU A 172 -3.93 -1.79 4.79
N LEU A 173 -3.80 -2.17 6.07
CA LEU A 173 -4.85 -2.14 7.07
C LEU A 173 -4.47 -1.19 8.21
N GLY A 174 -5.33 -1.03 9.21
CA GLY A 174 -5.16 -0.10 10.32
C GLY A 174 -4.11 -0.57 11.31
N ALA A 175 -3.04 0.21 11.48
CA ALA A 175 -1.93 -0.12 12.39
C ALA A 175 -2.30 -0.26 13.88
N ARG A 176 -3.43 0.34 14.30
CA ARG A 176 -3.91 0.22 15.69
C ARG A 176 -4.39 -1.19 16.00
N HIS A 177 -4.82 -1.93 14.99
CA HIS A 177 -5.28 -3.30 15.16
C HIS A 177 -4.11 -4.28 15.15
N PHE A 178 -3.13 -4.08 14.27
CA PHE A 178 -1.97 -4.95 14.14
C PHE A 178 -0.80 -4.46 15.01
N ASP A 179 -0.84 -4.77 16.30
CA ASP A 179 0.10 -4.31 17.31
C ASP A 179 1.33 -5.21 17.49
N LYS A 180 1.27 -6.45 17.00
CA LYS A 180 2.34 -7.44 17.06
C LYS A 180 2.73 -7.94 15.67
N SER A 181 3.84 -8.63 15.62
CA SER A 181 4.27 -9.39 14.44
C SER A 181 4.82 -10.76 14.83
N TYR A 182 4.85 -11.67 13.88
CA TYR A 182 5.66 -12.87 13.94
C TYR A 182 6.69 -12.83 12.82
N ILE A 183 7.93 -13.19 13.15
CA ILE A 183 9.00 -13.41 12.18
C ILE A 183 9.53 -14.82 12.41
N ASN A 184 9.32 -15.71 11.43
CA ASN A 184 9.64 -17.12 11.56
C ASN A 184 9.01 -17.73 12.83
N GLU A 185 7.71 -17.49 13.03
CA GLU A 185 6.92 -17.98 14.18
C GLU A 185 7.31 -17.40 15.56
N VAL A 186 8.32 -16.53 15.62
CA VAL A 186 8.72 -15.85 16.85
C VAL A 186 8.01 -14.51 16.96
N VAL A 187 7.36 -14.28 18.10
CA VAL A 187 6.74 -12.98 18.42
C VAL A 187 7.80 -11.88 18.38
N SER A 188 7.53 -10.84 17.60
CA SER A 188 8.38 -9.67 17.44
C SER A 188 7.53 -8.40 17.44
N ASP A 189 8.18 -7.27 17.68
CA ASP A 189 7.58 -5.97 17.40
C ASP A 189 7.55 -5.72 15.89
N PRO A 190 6.44 -5.18 15.36
CA PRO A 190 6.37 -4.80 13.95
C PRO A 190 7.44 -3.73 13.59
N PRO A 191 7.86 -3.66 12.32
CA PRO A 191 8.81 -2.66 11.84
C PRO A 191 8.21 -1.25 11.95
N SER A 192 9.06 -0.23 11.91
CA SER A 192 8.63 1.16 11.94
C SER A 192 8.78 1.78 10.56
N GLY A 193 7.64 1.85 9.87
CA GLY A 193 7.50 2.06 8.44
C GLY A 193 8.05 0.89 7.61
N TRP A 194 8.34 1.13 6.33
CA TRP A 194 8.69 0.08 5.37
C TRP A 194 10.07 -0.54 5.60
N GLN A 195 10.10 -1.87 5.57
CA GLN A 195 11.29 -2.69 5.56
C GLN A 195 11.20 -3.72 4.44
N LYS A 196 12.29 -3.89 3.68
CA LYS A 196 12.38 -4.94 2.66
C LYS A 196 12.47 -6.31 3.31
N ILE A 197 11.68 -7.26 2.84
CA ILE A 197 11.78 -8.68 3.19
C ILE A 197 12.90 -9.30 2.35
N SER A 198 13.85 -9.99 3.00
CA SER A 198 14.97 -10.64 2.30
C SER A 198 14.55 -11.98 1.67
N ASP A 199 13.87 -12.86 2.42
CA ASP A 199 13.42 -14.18 1.97
C ASP A 199 12.16 -14.63 2.73
N TYR A 200 11.36 -15.53 2.13
CA TYR A 200 10.16 -16.15 2.70
C TYR A 200 9.16 -15.17 3.33
N PHE A 201 8.50 -14.36 2.50
CA PHE A 201 7.55 -13.33 2.95
C PHE A 201 6.37 -13.85 3.80
N SER A 202 6.01 -15.12 3.67
CA SER A 202 4.98 -15.78 4.49
C SER A 202 5.38 -15.92 5.96
N SER A 203 6.68 -15.88 6.27
CA SER A 203 7.20 -15.87 7.64
C SER A 203 7.03 -14.53 8.36
N PHE A 204 6.66 -13.47 7.65
CA PHE A 204 6.46 -12.13 8.20
C PHE A 204 4.97 -11.87 8.32
N VAL A 205 4.45 -11.93 9.55
CA VAL A 205 3.00 -11.88 9.82
C VAL A 205 2.70 -10.71 10.73
N PHE A 206 1.72 -9.88 10.36
CA PHE A 206 1.11 -8.93 11.30
C PHE A 206 0.06 -9.64 12.15
N TYR A 207 -0.01 -9.28 13.42
CA TYR A 207 -0.94 -9.89 14.37
C TYR A 207 -1.68 -8.85 15.19
N CYS A 208 -3.00 -9.02 15.28
CA CYS A 208 -3.87 -8.30 16.17
C CYS A 208 -4.05 -9.09 17.46
N SER A 209 -3.37 -8.69 18.53
CA SER A 209 -3.41 -9.41 19.81
C SER A 209 -4.79 -9.41 20.47
N LYS A 210 -5.62 -8.39 20.17
CA LYS A 210 -6.96 -8.23 20.74
C LYS A 210 -8.00 -9.17 20.11
N HIS A 211 -7.88 -9.42 18.81
CA HIS A 211 -8.88 -10.16 18.03
C HIS A 211 -8.33 -11.47 17.46
N ASN A 212 -7.06 -11.80 17.71
CA ASN A 212 -6.34 -12.97 17.19
C ASN A 212 -6.21 -13.04 15.66
N ILE A 213 -6.41 -11.92 14.97
CA ILE A 213 -6.32 -11.84 13.50
C ILE A 213 -4.86 -11.76 13.05
N LYS A 214 -4.48 -12.63 12.13
CA LYS A 214 -3.22 -12.59 11.37
C LYS A 214 -3.44 -11.91 10.03
N PHE A 215 -2.43 -11.20 9.55
CA PHE A 215 -2.40 -10.61 8.21
C PHE A 215 -1.05 -10.86 7.55
N PHE A 216 -1.02 -11.55 6.40
CA PHE A 216 0.21 -11.81 5.64
C PHE A 216 -0.02 -12.13 4.16
N ILE A 217 1.03 -11.99 3.34
CA ILE A 217 1.05 -12.49 1.96
C ILE A 217 1.41 -13.98 1.99
N LYS A 218 0.58 -14.84 1.39
CA LYS A 218 0.76 -16.30 1.35
C LYS A 218 1.50 -16.77 0.11
N SER A 219 1.23 -16.16 -1.03
CA SER A 219 1.92 -16.45 -2.30
C SER A 219 1.98 -15.22 -3.19
N LEU A 220 2.97 -15.16 -4.06
CA LEU A 220 3.15 -14.13 -5.08
C LEU A 220 3.62 -14.80 -6.37
N ASP A 221 2.93 -14.51 -7.46
CA ASP A 221 3.23 -14.91 -8.82
C ASP A 221 3.28 -13.65 -9.68
N VAL A 222 4.41 -13.43 -10.32
CA VAL A 222 4.72 -12.23 -11.09
C VAL A 222 5.12 -12.67 -12.49
N GLN A 223 4.66 -11.92 -13.49
CA GLN A 223 5.05 -12.10 -14.88
C GLN A 223 6.57 -12.29 -15.03
N ALA A 224 6.94 -13.29 -15.85
CA ALA A 224 8.34 -13.66 -16.06
C ALA A 224 9.19 -12.46 -16.52
N GLY A 225 10.41 -12.36 -15.95
CA GLY A 225 11.36 -11.30 -16.30
C GLY A 225 11.17 -9.98 -15.53
N ILE A 226 10.15 -9.86 -14.67
CA ILE A 226 9.93 -8.66 -13.85
C ILE A 226 10.45 -8.88 -12.42
N PRO A 227 11.52 -8.18 -12.00
CA PRO A 227 11.98 -8.23 -10.62
C PRO A 227 10.92 -7.71 -9.65
N ALA A 228 10.66 -8.48 -8.61
CA ALA A 228 9.72 -8.15 -7.54
C ALA A 228 10.43 -8.06 -6.18
N ASN A 229 10.06 -7.06 -5.38
CA ASN A 229 10.48 -6.93 -3.99
C ASN A 229 9.24 -6.81 -3.11
N ILE A 230 9.25 -7.46 -1.95
CA ILE A 230 8.18 -7.30 -0.95
C ILE A 230 8.72 -6.46 0.21
N PHE A 231 7.92 -5.48 0.59
CA PHE A 231 8.11 -4.66 1.76
C PHE A 231 6.98 -4.93 2.73
N TRP A 232 7.27 -4.82 4.02
CA TRP A 232 6.26 -4.81 5.07
C TRP A 232 6.56 -3.68 6.03
N GLY A 233 5.53 -3.12 6.64
CA GLY A 233 5.70 -1.90 7.42
C GLY A 233 4.54 -1.60 8.34
N ARG A 234 4.82 -0.81 9.36
CA ARG A 234 3.79 -0.26 10.23
C ARG A 234 4.15 1.13 10.71
N GLU A 235 3.22 2.06 10.61
CA GLU A 235 3.34 3.39 11.22
C GLU A 235 2.10 3.72 12.04
N VAL A 236 2.37 4.21 13.26
CA VAL A 236 1.35 4.77 14.15
C VAL A 236 1.83 6.14 14.61
N THR A 237 1.24 7.18 14.03
CA THR A 237 1.42 8.58 14.40
C THR A 237 0.04 9.25 14.45
N LYS A 238 0.01 10.58 14.64
CA LYS A 238 -1.24 11.35 14.52
C LYS A 238 -1.75 11.49 13.07
N GLU A 239 -0.88 11.29 12.09
CA GLU A 239 -1.16 11.50 10.65
C GLU A 239 -1.08 10.21 9.82
N HIS A 240 -0.60 9.12 10.42
CA HIS A 240 -0.37 7.84 9.75
C HIS A 240 -0.80 6.72 10.68
N CYS A 241 -1.67 5.85 10.19
CA CYS A 241 -2.14 4.69 10.91
C CYS A 241 -2.33 3.49 9.97
N TRP A 242 -1.21 2.95 9.46
CA TRP A 242 -1.21 1.85 8.49
C TRP A 242 -0.23 0.74 8.87
N ALA A 243 -0.64 -0.51 8.67
CA ALA A 243 0.19 -1.70 8.75
C ALA A 243 -0.08 -2.56 7.53
N GLY A 244 0.97 -3.05 6.87
CA GLY A 244 0.75 -3.86 5.69
C GLY A 244 1.97 -4.15 4.86
N TYR A 245 1.69 -4.54 3.62
CA TYR A 245 2.67 -5.03 2.66
C TYR A 245 2.63 -4.21 1.37
N GLY A 246 3.81 -3.95 0.81
CA GLY A 246 3.99 -3.34 -0.49
C GLY A 246 4.71 -4.31 -1.42
N ILE A 247 4.15 -4.59 -2.59
CA ILE A 247 4.82 -5.36 -3.66
C ILE A 247 5.36 -4.36 -4.67
N GLU A 248 6.68 -4.18 -4.73
CA GLU A 248 7.35 -3.37 -5.73
C GLU A 248 7.70 -4.24 -6.95
N LEU A 249 7.38 -3.76 -8.13
CA LEU A 249 7.67 -4.38 -9.42
C LEU A 249 8.50 -3.41 -10.25
N ASN A 250 9.73 -3.81 -10.57
CA ASN A 250 10.65 -2.97 -11.33
C ASN A 250 10.57 -3.32 -12.83
N CYS A 251 9.78 -2.55 -13.58
CA CYS A 251 9.58 -2.76 -15.02
C CYS A 251 10.59 -1.99 -15.88
N LYS A 252 11.48 -1.22 -15.26
CA LYS A 252 12.46 -0.38 -15.97
C LYS A 252 13.30 -1.23 -16.93
N ASN A 253 13.41 -0.78 -18.18
CA ASN A 253 14.11 -1.45 -19.27
C ASN A 253 13.51 -2.80 -19.71
N SER A 254 12.29 -3.14 -19.28
CA SER A 254 11.62 -4.39 -19.67
C SER A 254 10.72 -4.23 -20.90
N ASN A 255 10.53 -2.99 -21.39
CA ASN A 255 9.62 -2.64 -22.51
C ASN A 255 8.20 -3.19 -22.31
N VAL A 256 7.73 -3.23 -21.06
CA VAL A 256 6.43 -3.78 -20.68
C VAL A 256 5.40 -2.67 -20.59
N LYS A 257 4.29 -2.84 -21.32
CA LYS A 257 3.12 -1.94 -21.26
C LYS A 257 1.98 -2.53 -20.45
N ASP A 258 1.86 -3.85 -20.46
CA ASP A 258 0.84 -4.61 -19.75
C ASP A 258 1.49 -5.58 -18.77
N LEU A 259 1.01 -5.56 -17.53
CA LEU A 259 1.58 -6.33 -16.42
C LEU A 259 0.47 -7.11 -15.72
N SER A 260 0.71 -8.40 -15.48
CA SER A 260 -0.17 -9.24 -14.65
C SER A 260 0.58 -9.77 -13.42
N VAL A 261 -0.07 -9.67 -12.26
CA VAL A 261 0.44 -10.11 -10.97
C VAL A 261 -0.67 -10.82 -10.23
N LYS A 262 -0.38 -12.01 -9.70
CA LYS A 262 -1.33 -12.77 -8.88
C LYS A 262 -0.74 -13.00 -7.50
N TYR A 263 -1.50 -12.77 -6.46
CA TYR A 263 -1.04 -13.02 -5.10
C TYR A 263 -2.18 -13.41 -4.19
N LYS A 264 -1.83 -14.02 -3.07
CA LYS A 264 -2.80 -14.42 -2.04
C LYS A 264 -2.50 -13.70 -0.75
N LEU A 265 -3.52 -13.14 -0.13
CA LEU A 265 -3.48 -12.62 1.22
C LEU A 265 -4.23 -13.55 2.16
N TYR A 266 -3.74 -13.63 3.39
CA TYR A 266 -4.48 -14.19 4.51
C TYR A 266 -4.81 -13.05 5.47
N VAL A 267 -6.08 -12.95 5.88
CA VAL A 267 -6.54 -12.11 6.98
C VAL A 267 -7.51 -12.97 7.79
N GLY A 268 -7.21 -13.30 9.04
CA GLY A 268 -8.07 -14.18 9.84
C GLY A 268 -7.34 -14.83 11.01
N ASP A 269 -8.03 -15.67 11.77
CA ASP A 269 -7.50 -16.31 12.98
C ASP A 269 -6.46 -17.41 12.70
#